data_AF-A0A5B6WFA9-F1
#
_entry.id   AF-A0A5B6WFA9-F1
#
_cell.length_a   1.000
_cell.length_b   1.000
_cell.length_c   1.000
_cell.angle_alpha   90.00
_cell.angle_beta   90.00
_cell.angle_gamma   90.00
#
_symmetry.space_group_name_H-M   'P 1'
#
loop_
_entity.id
_entity.type
_entity.pdbx_description
1 polymer ?
#
loop_
_entity_poly.entity_id
_entity_poly.type
_entity_poly.pdbx_seq_one_letter_code
_entity_poly.pdbx_strand_id
1 'polypeptide(L)'
;MEFFKELFTTKGATNPENVLVGIEESITEEENSKLLSPFREEEIWRALKGMGPTKAPDQTDSQHCSFKKINTTDIVLIPKVSQPSTLVNFRPISLCSVIYKIIAKSIANILQEVIGNCIDEVQSDFVPGRLISDNVLLAYEILHTFRQKRTGKKGYMAVKLDMSKAYDRVEWDFVKEVMLKMGFARKWVDLIMKCITTASYTVITNGRRGNCFQPTGGLRQGDPLSPFLFLICSEGLSALMRIAKKKGQIRGAKASRRGPEISHLLFADDCILFN
;
A
#
# COMPACT_ATOMS: atom_id res chain seq x y z
N MET A 1 1.76 24.72 -4.53
CA MET A 1 0.41 24.24 -4.16
C MET A 1 -0.20 23.40 -5.28
N GLU A 2 -0.23 23.88 -6.53
CA GLU A 2 -0.77 23.14 -7.67
C GLU A 2 -0.13 21.75 -7.85
N PHE A 3 1.20 21.64 -7.72
CA PHE A 3 1.89 20.35 -7.79
C PHE A 3 1.31 19.26 -6.88
N PHE A 4 0.99 19.56 -5.62
CA PHE A 4 0.44 18.56 -4.69
C PHE A 4 -1.02 18.27 -4.97
N LYS A 5 -1.78 19.28 -5.40
CA LYS A 5 -3.17 19.08 -5.81
C LYS A 5 -3.21 18.13 -7.02
N GLU A 6 -2.42 18.41 -8.06
CA GLU A 6 -2.32 17.54 -9.24
C GLU A 6 -1.78 16.15 -8.92
N LEU A 7 -0.82 16.06 -7.99
CA LEU A 7 -0.22 14.79 -7.60
C LEU A 7 -1.25 13.84 -6.96
N PHE A 8 -2.14 14.36 -6.12
CA PHE A 8 -3.21 13.61 -5.45
C PHE A 8 -4.56 13.72 -6.18
N THR A 9 -4.55 14.09 -7.46
CA THR A 9 -5.75 14.10 -8.30
C THR A 9 -5.74 12.87 -9.21
N THR A 10 -6.87 12.17 -9.19
CA THR A 10 -7.18 11.03 -10.06
C THR A 10 -7.13 11.45 -11.52
N LYS A 11 -6.50 10.63 -12.37
CA LYS A 11 -6.39 10.94 -13.82
C LYS A 11 -7.48 10.28 -14.68
N GLY A 12 -8.47 9.66 -14.05
CA GLY A 12 -9.55 8.92 -14.70
C GLY A 12 -9.37 7.41 -14.59
N ALA A 13 -10.47 6.70 -14.39
CA ALA A 13 -10.47 5.25 -14.18
C ALA A 13 -10.42 4.49 -15.51
N THR A 14 -9.37 3.69 -15.71
CA THR A 14 -9.42 2.56 -16.65
C THR A 14 -10.39 1.52 -16.08
N ASN A 15 -11.27 0.94 -16.91
CA ASN A 15 -12.22 -0.09 -16.46
C ASN A 15 -11.46 -1.24 -15.74
N PRO A 16 -11.63 -1.43 -14.42
CA PRO A 16 -10.86 -2.38 -13.63
C PRO A 16 -11.34 -3.83 -13.80
N GLU A 17 -12.42 -4.08 -14.53
CA GLU A 17 -13.04 -5.41 -14.68
C GLU A 17 -12.03 -6.52 -15.02
N ASN A 18 -11.12 -6.28 -15.95
CA ASN A 18 -10.12 -7.27 -16.36
C ASN A 18 -9.15 -7.65 -15.24
N VAL A 19 -8.85 -6.70 -14.34
CA VAL A 19 -7.97 -6.92 -13.18
C VAL A 19 -8.73 -7.68 -12.10
N LEU A 20 -9.97 -7.28 -11.85
CA LEU A 20 -10.83 -7.86 -10.81
C LEU A 20 -11.18 -9.33 -11.06
N VAL A 21 -11.18 -9.79 -12.33
CA VAL A 21 -11.41 -11.20 -12.67
C VAL A 21 -10.38 -12.15 -12.04
N GLY A 22 -9.15 -11.68 -11.79
CA GLY A 22 -8.09 -12.49 -11.19
C GLY A 22 -7.99 -12.40 -9.67
N ILE A 23 -8.84 -11.58 -9.04
CA ILE A 23 -8.92 -11.45 -7.58
C ILE A 23 -9.81 -12.56 -7.06
N GLU A 24 -9.29 -13.35 -6.14
CA GLU A 24 -10.00 -14.44 -5.49
C GLU A 24 -10.65 -13.94 -4.20
N GLU A 25 -11.79 -14.54 -3.84
CA GLU A 25 -12.44 -14.29 -2.56
C GLU A 25 -11.63 -14.97 -1.45
N SER A 26 -11.03 -14.17 -0.58
CA SER A 26 -10.07 -14.62 0.43
C SER A 26 -10.54 -14.39 1.87
N ILE A 27 -11.56 -13.55 2.07
CA ILE A 27 -12.12 -13.21 3.37
C ILE A 27 -13.36 -14.06 3.63
N THR A 28 -13.32 -14.81 4.73
CA THR A 28 -14.42 -15.63 5.22
C THR A 28 -15.47 -14.81 5.99
N GLU A 29 -16.66 -15.39 6.18
CA GLU A 29 -17.70 -14.79 7.03
C GLU A 29 -17.26 -14.66 8.50
N GLU A 30 -16.44 -15.58 9.00
CA GLU A 30 -15.90 -15.53 10.37
C GLU A 30 -14.93 -14.35 10.52
N GLU A 31 -14.03 -14.15 9.56
CA GLU A 31 -13.13 -12.99 9.52
C GLU A 31 -13.93 -11.69 9.44
N ASN A 32 -14.93 -11.60 8.56
CA ASN A 32 -15.83 -10.45 8.50
C ASN A 32 -16.53 -10.17 9.84
N SER A 33 -16.95 -11.21 10.55
CA SER A 33 -17.58 -11.07 11.87
C SER A 33 -16.61 -10.46 12.90
N LYS A 34 -15.32 -10.83 12.83
CA LYS A 34 -14.26 -10.24 13.68
C LYS A 34 -13.97 -8.79 13.27
N LEU A 35 -13.83 -8.51 11.98
CA LEU A 35 -13.57 -7.16 11.45
C LEU A 35 -14.69 -6.17 11.82
N LEU A 36 -15.94 -6.64 11.85
CA LEU A 36 -17.10 -5.81 12.19
C LEU A 36 -17.38 -5.73 13.68
N SER A 37 -16.61 -6.44 14.51
CA SER A 37 -16.79 -6.40 15.95
C SER A 37 -16.46 -5.01 16.51
N PRO A 38 -17.13 -4.55 17.59
CA PRO A 38 -16.83 -3.27 18.19
C PRO A 38 -15.38 -3.21 18.70
N PHE A 39 -14.71 -2.09 18.43
CA PHE A 39 -13.36 -1.86 18.94
C PHE A 39 -13.32 -1.95 20.46
N ARG A 40 -12.39 -2.74 20.98
CA ARG A 40 -12.17 -2.93 22.42
C ARG A 40 -11.11 -1.97 22.94
N GLU A 41 -11.17 -1.66 24.23
CA GLU A 41 -10.18 -0.81 24.90
C GLU A 41 -8.75 -1.33 24.72
N GLU A 42 -8.55 -2.64 24.80
CA GLU A 42 -7.26 -3.29 24.60
C GLU A 42 -6.66 -3.04 23.21
N GLU A 43 -7.48 -2.95 22.18
CA GLU A 43 -7.05 -2.68 20.80
C GLU A 43 -6.61 -1.22 20.65
N ILE A 44 -7.36 -0.30 21.25
CA ILE A 44 -7.01 1.12 21.32
C ILE A 44 -5.70 1.29 22.10
N TRP A 45 -5.56 0.58 23.21
CA TRP A 45 -4.34 0.62 24.03
C TRP A 45 -3.13 0.03 23.32
N ARG A 46 -3.30 -1.09 22.59
CA ARG A 46 -2.27 -1.64 21.70
C ARG A 46 -1.87 -0.64 20.62
N ALA A 47 -2.83 0.03 19.99
CA ALA A 47 -2.56 1.07 19.01
C ALA A 47 -1.78 2.24 19.64
N LEU A 48 -2.19 2.70 20.83
CA LEU A 48 -1.53 3.78 21.56
C LEU A 48 -0.08 3.44 21.91
N LYS A 49 0.16 2.27 22.51
CA LYS A 49 1.51 1.79 22.86
C LYS A 49 2.40 1.54 21.63
N GLY A 50 1.80 1.13 20.51
CA GLY A 50 2.50 0.93 19.25
C GLY A 50 2.90 2.22 18.54
N MET A 51 2.43 3.39 18.98
CA MET A 51 2.90 4.67 18.47
C MET A 51 4.22 5.05 19.15
N GLY A 52 5.30 5.18 18.38
CA GLY A 52 6.60 5.58 18.91
C GLY A 52 6.57 6.93 19.63
N PRO A 53 7.44 7.15 20.65
CA PRO A 53 7.37 8.28 21.58
C PRO A 53 7.64 9.67 20.97
N THR A 54 8.00 9.77 19.69
CA THR A 54 8.43 11.00 19.01
C THR A 54 7.46 11.51 17.95
N LYS A 55 6.23 10.98 17.90
CA LYS A 55 5.22 11.44 16.93
C LYS A 55 4.71 12.82 17.37
N ALA A 56 5.03 13.86 16.60
CA ALA A 56 4.66 15.24 16.88
C ALA A 56 3.15 15.37 17.19
N PRO A 57 2.78 15.96 18.35
CA PRO A 57 1.39 16.22 18.68
C PRO A 57 0.85 17.32 17.76
N ASP A 58 -0.36 17.12 17.24
CA ASP A 58 -1.13 18.18 16.58
C ASP A 58 -2.02 18.86 17.62
N GLN A 59 -2.24 20.17 17.46
CA GLN A 59 -3.05 20.99 18.35
C GLN A 59 -4.53 20.77 18.05
N THR A 60 -5.16 19.82 18.73
CA THR A 60 -6.64 19.71 18.71
C THR A 60 -7.16 19.51 20.12
N ASP A 61 -7.92 20.51 20.59
CA ASP A 61 -8.67 20.50 21.85
C ASP A 61 -9.73 19.39 21.89
N SER A 62 -9.86 18.77 23.06
CA SER A 62 -10.51 17.49 23.32
C SER A 62 -12.04 17.54 23.52
N GLN A 63 -12.78 18.38 22.79
CA GLN A 63 -14.26 18.43 22.92
C GLN A 63 -14.97 18.42 21.54
N HIS A 64 -15.70 17.34 21.28
CA HIS A 64 -16.66 17.16 20.18
C HIS A 64 -16.17 17.60 18.78
N CYS A 65 -15.09 16.97 18.31
CA CYS A 65 -14.60 17.18 16.95
C CYS A 65 -15.21 16.18 15.95
N SER A 66 -15.84 16.68 14.88
CA SER A 66 -16.27 15.86 13.74
C SER A 66 -15.09 15.07 13.15
N PHE A 67 -15.32 13.86 12.64
CA PHE A 67 -14.28 13.02 12.02
C PHE A 67 -13.50 13.78 10.93
N LYS A 68 -14.18 14.64 10.16
CA LYS A 68 -13.54 15.48 9.13
C LYS A 68 -12.53 16.48 9.71
N LYS A 69 -12.75 16.96 10.93
CA LYS A 69 -11.82 17.90 11.61
C LYS A 69 -10.58 17.18 12.14
N ILE A 70 -10.70 15.95 12.62
CA ILE A 70 -9.54 15.17 13.09
C ILE A 70 -8.77 14.53 11.93
N ASN A 71 -9.39 14.37 10.76
CA ASN A 71 -8.76 13.85 9.54
C ASN A 71 -8.04 14.94 8.71
N THR A 72 -7.51 15.95 9.41
CA THR A 72 -6.59 16.95 8.85
C THR A 72 -5.17 16.40 8.85
N THR A 73 -4.38 16.79 7.85
CA THR A 73 -3.02 16.30 7.69
C THR A 73 -2.14 17.42 7.14
N ASP A 74 -1.03 17.67 7.83
CA ASP A 74 -0.02 18.60 7.38
C ASP A 74 1.05 17.87 6.56
N ILE A 75 1.28 18.31 5.33
CA ILE A 75 2.34 17.78 4.46
C ILE A 75 3.61 18.59 4.72
N VAL A 76 4.61 17.93 5.28
CA VAL A 76 5.95 18.49 5.50
C VAL A 76 6.92 17.93 4.47
N LEU A 77 7.75 18.80 3.91
CA LEU A 77 8.73 18.42 2.89
C LEU A 77 10.07 18.10 3.53
N ILE A 78 10.51 16.85 3.44
CA ILE A 78 11.85 16.42 3.87
C ILE A 78 12.77 16.36 2.65
N PRO A 79 13.92 17.06 2.64
CA PRO A 79 14.90 16.95 1.56
C PRO A 79 15.38 15.51 1.36
N LYS A 80 15.40 15.04 0.11
CA LYS A 80 16.03 13.76 -0.29
C LYS A 80 17.52 13.90 -0.57
N VAL A 81 17.97 15.12 -0.88
CA VAL A 81 19.34 15.46 -1.29
C VAL A 81 19.81 16.73 -0.59
N SER A 82 21.13 16.93 -0.51
CA SER A 82 21.76 18.02 0.24
C SER A 82 21.38 19.42 -0.26
N GLN A 83 21.12 19.58 -1.56
CA GLN A 83 20.75 20.86 -2.18
C GLN A 83 19.49 20.69 -3.04
N PRO A 84 18.29 20.69 -2.44
CA PRO A 84 17.07 20.42 -3.18
C PRO A 84 16.61 21.68 -3.95
N SER A 85 16.69 21.63 -5.29
CA SER A 85 16.24 22.72 -6.18
C SER A 85 14.81 22.57 -6.74
N THR A 86 14.23 21.37 -6.70
CA THR A 86 12.89 21.08 -7.25
C THR A 86 12.03 20.29 -6.25
N LEU A 87 10.69 20.35 -6.37
CA LEU A 87 9.78 19.61 -5.48
C LEU A 87 9.96 18.09 -5.53
N VAL A 88 10.53 17.54 -6.61
CA VAL A 88 10.84 16.11 -6.77
C VAL A 88 11.96 15.68 -5.80
N ASN A 89 12.86 16.61 -5.45
CA ASN A 89 13.94 16.41 -4.50
C ASN A 89 13.47 16.40 -3.04
N PHE A 90 12.17 16.54 -2.79
CA PHE A 90 11.59 16.42 -1.46
C PHE A 90 10.72 15.16 -1.38
N ARG A 91 10.69 14.58 -0.17
CA ARG A 91 9.75 13.54 0.23
C ARG A 91 8.64 14.21 1.05
N PRO A 92 7.37 14.15 0.60
CA PRO A 92 6.27 14.64 1.40
C PRO A 92 5.98 13.66 2.55
N ILE A 93 5.98 14.14 3.78
CA ILE A 93 5.57 13.36 4.96
C ILE A 93 4.22 13.88 5.44
N SER A 94 3.27 12.97 5.61
CA SER A 94 1.94 13.29 6.11
C SER A 94 1.92 13.24 7.64
N LEU A 95 1.78 14.41 8.26
CA LEU A 95 1.59 14.55 9.69
C LEU A 95 0.09 14.60 9.99
N CYS A 96 -0.51 13.43 10.21
CA CYS A 96 -1.91 13.33 10.66
C CYS A 96 -2.05 13.67 12.15
N SER A 97 -3.26 14.06 12.57
CA SER A 97 -3.59 14.24 13.98
C SER A 97 -3.34 12.96 14.79
N VAL A 98 -3.04 13.13 16.09
CA VAL A 98 -2.79 11.99 17.00
C VAL A 98 -4.04 11.11 17.12
N ILE A 99 -5.22 11.72 17.23
CA ILE A 99 -6.49 11.00 17.31
C ILE A 99 -6.71 10.16 16.05
N TYR A 100 -6.51 10.73 14.87
CA TYR A 100 -6.63 9.97 13.63
C TYR A 100 -5.59 8.83 13.56
N LYS A 101 -4.34 9.07 13.99
CA LYS A 101 -3.31 8.02 14.01
C LYS A 101 -3.68 6.85 14.90
N ILE A 102 -4.32 7.08 16.05
CA ILE A 102 -4.83 6.01 16.92
C ILE A 102 -5.89 5.20 16.16
N ILE A 103 -6.88 5.88 15.57
CA ILE A 103 -7.94 5.22 14.79
C ILE A 103 -7.36 4.39 13.65
N ALA A 104 -6.51 5.00 12.82
CA ALA A 104 -5.87 4.33 11.69
C ALA A 104 -5.01 3.15 12.15
N LYS A 105 -4.27 3.29 13.25
CA LYS A 105 -3.44 2.22 13.80
C LYS A 105 -4.28 1.07 14.35
N SER A 106 -5.40 1.35 15.03
CA SER A 106 -6.33 0.32 15.49
C SER A 106 -6.91 -0.48 14.31
N ILE A 107 -7.38 0.21 13.27
CA ILE A 107 -7.89 -0.45 12.05
C ILE A 107 -6.78 -1.27 11.38
N ALA A 108 -5.58 -0.71 11.26
CA ALA A 108 -4.44 -1.38 10.63
C ALA A 108 -4.03 -2.65 11.38
N ASN A 109 -4.03 -2.63 12.71
CA ASN A 109 -3.70 -3.80 13.53
C ASN A 109 -4.72 -4.93 13.33
N ILE A 110 -6.00 -4.61 13.20
CA ILE A 110 -7.05 -5.60 12.93
C ILE A 110 -6.92 -6.14 11.50
N LEU A 111 -6.72 -5.25 10.52
CA LEU A 111 -6.51 -5.65 9.12
C LEU A 111 -5.30 -6.56 8.95
N GLN A 112 -4.24 -6.32 9.74
CA GLN A 112 -3.02 -7.12 9.74
C GLN A 112 -3.27 -8.59 10.10
N GLU A 113 -4.32 -8.93 10.84
CA GLU A 113 -4.64 -10.31 11.20
C GLU A 113 -5.17 -11.13 10.02
N VAL A 114 -5.76 -10.49 9.01
CA VAL A 114 -6.38 -11.15 7.84
C VAL A 114 -5.64 -10.89 6.53
N ILE A 115 -4.77 -9.88 6.48
CA ILE A 115 -4.10 -9.47 5.23
C ILE A 115 -3.24 -10.59 4.62
N GLY A 116 -2.67 -11.47 5.45
CA GLY A 116 -1.86 -12.59 4.98
C GLY A 116 -2.62 -13.59 4.11
N ASN A 117 -3.94 -13.70 4.30
CA ASN A 117 -4.81 -14.57 3.50
C ASN A 117 -5.18 -13.94 2.16
N CYS A 118 -5.07 -12.61 2.04
CA CYS A 118 -5.49 -11.86 0.87
C CYS A 118 -4.37 -11.64 -0.15
N ILE A 119 -3.11 -11.72 0.29
CA ILE A 119 -1.94 -11.26 -0.48
C ILE A 119 -1.08 -12.45 -0.91
N ASP A 120 -0.75 -12.50 -2.20
CA ASP A 120 0.08 -13.55 -2.81
C ASP A 120 1.41 -13.73 -2.06
N GLU A 121 1.87 -14.99 -1.94
CA GLU A 121 3.11 -15.35 -1.24
C GLU A 121 4.36 -14.68 -1.83
N VAL A 122 4.33 -14.31 -3.13
CA VAL A 122 5.42 -13.57 -3.79
C VAL A 122 5.62 -12.15 -3.23
N GLN A 123 4.71 -11.69 -2.37
CA GLN A 123 4.78 -10.41 -1.69
C GLN A 123 5.04 -10.62 -0.19
N SER A 124 6.25 -10.31 0.23
CA SER A 124 6.70 -10.53 1.61
C SER A 124 6.72 -9.28 2.49
N ASP A 125 6.61 -8.09 1.91
CA ASP A 125 6.71 -6.83 2.66
C ASP A 125 5.38 -6.48 3.37
N PHE A 126 5.46 -5.97 4.60
CA PHE A 126 4.34 -5.60 5.46
C PHE A 126 3.30 -6.71 5.79
N VAL A 127 3.56 -7.97 5.44
CA VAL A 127 2.74 -9.12 5.82
C VAL A 127 3.35 -9.84 7.03
N PRO A 128 2.60 -10.07 8.12
CA PRO A 128 3.13 -10.76 9.30
C PRO A 128 3.67 -12.14 8.96
N GLY A 129 4.84 -12.49 9.50
CA GLY A 129 5.46 -13.80 9.31
C GLY A 129 6.19 -13.98 7.98
N ARG A 130 6.18 -12.98 7.08
CA ARG A 130 6.98 -12.99 5.85
C ARG A 130 8.17 -12.04 6.01
N LEU A 131 9.35 -12.47 5.57
CA LEU A 131 10.56 -11.64 5.63
C LEU A 131 10.92 -11.14 4.24
N ILE A 132 11.21 -9.84 4.12
CA ILE A 132 11.67 -9.26 2.85
C ILE A 132 12.98 -9.91 2.36
N SER A 133 13.79 -10.43 3.30
CA SER A 133 15.02 -11.17 2.98
C SER A 133 14.76 -12.41 2.12
N ASP A 134 13.58 -13.04 2.25
CA ASP A 134 13.25 -14.25 1.50
C ASP A 134 13.08 -13.92 0.02
N ASN A 135 12.35 -12.85 -0.28
CA ASN A 135 12.23 -12.33 -1.65
C ASN A 135 13.58 -11.87 -2.21
N VAL A 136 14.43 -11.23 -1.40
CA VAL A 136 15.78 -10.82 -1.83
C VAL A 136 16.64 -12.06 -2.17
N LEU A 137 16.61 -13.09 -1.32
CA LEU A 137 17.35 -14.33 -1.55
C LEU A 137 16.86 -15.03 -2.81
N LEU A 138 15.54 -15.15 -2.99
CA LEU A 138 14.93 -15.77 -4.17
C LEU A 138 15.32 -15.03 -5.46
N ALA A 139 15.25 -13.69 -5.45
CA ALA A 139 15.69 -12.87 -6.58
C ALA A 139 17.18 -13.10 -6.89
N TYR A 140 18.02 -13.15 -5.86
CA TYR A 140 19.45 -13.39 -6.00
C TYR A 140 19.74 -14.77 -6.63
N GLU A 141 19.08 -15.83 -6.17
CA GLU A 141 19.24 -17.18 -6.70
C GLU A 141 18.77 -17.31 -8.16
N ILE A 142 17.65 -16.66 -8.52
CA ILE A 142 17.16 -16.63 -9.90
C ILE A 142 18.16 -15.89 -10.80
N LEU A 143 18.62 -14.71 -10.40
CA LEU A 143 19.59 -13.93 -11.18
C LEU A 143 20.94 -14.64 -11.30
N HIS A 144 21.37 -15.31 -10.24
CA HIS A 144 22.56 -16.17 -10.28
C HIS A 144 22.37 -17.31 -11.29
N THR A 145 21.21 -17.96 -11.31
CA THR A 145 20.87 -18.99 -12.31
C THR A 145 20.92 -18.45 -13.73
N PHE A 146 20.45 -17.22 -13.97
CA PHE A 146 20.52 -16.57 -15.29
C PHE A 146 21.97 -16.30 -15.70
N ARG A 147 22.83 -15.90 -14.74
CA ARG A 147 24.25 -15.69 -14.99
C ARG A 147 24.99 -16.97 -15.35
N GLN A 148 24.58 -18.12 -14.84
CA GLN A 148 25.18 -19.42 -15.16
C GLN A 148 24.67 -19.99 -16.49
N LYS A 149 23.40 -19.73 -16.85
CA LYS A 149 22.78 -20.24 -18.08
C LYS A 149 22.96 -19.27 -19.26
N ARG A 150 24.22 -19.00 -19.64
CA ARG A 150 24.57 -18.10 -20.76
C ARG A 150 24.52 -18.76 -22.14
N THR A 151 24.44 -20.08 -22.19
CA THR A 151 24.45 -20.86 -23.43
C THR A 151 23.19 -21.74 -23.53
N GLY A 152 22.71 -21.95 -24.76
CA GLY A 152 21.51 -22.75 -25.04
C GLY A 152 20.48 -22.01 -25.89
N LYS A 153 19.39 -22.71 -26.26
CA LYS A 153 18.34 -22.17 -27.14
C LYS A 153 17.29 -21.31 -26.41
N LYS A 154 17.24 -21.35 -25.07
CA LYS A 154 16.30 -20.59 -24.24
C LYS A 154 17.05 -19.51 -23.48
N GLY A 155 16.72 -18.24 -23.73
CA GLY A 155 17.17 -17.11 -22.93
C GLY A 155 16.24 -16.90 -21.73
N TYR A 156 16.78 -16.26 -20.69
CA TYR A 156 16.04 -15.79 -19.53
C TYR A 156 16.16 -14.27 -19.43
N MET A 157 15.12 -13.63 -18.90
CA MET A 157 15.09 -12.19 -18.71
C MET A 157 14.54 -11.84 -17.32
N ALA A 158 15.16 -10.85 -16.69
CA ALA A 158 14.61 -10.16 -15.53
C ALA A 158 14.35 -8.70 -15.91
N VAL A 159 13.18 -8.18 -15.57
CA VAL A 159 12.81 -6.77 -15.81
C VAL A 159 12.47 -6.15 -14.47
N LYS A 160 13.20 -5.09 -14.11
CA LYS A 160 12.85 -4.26 -12.94
C LYS A 160 11.87 -3.17 -13.38
N LEU A 161 10.73 -3.09 -12.73
CA LEU A 161 9.75 -2.02 -12.85
C LEU A 161 9.79 -1.17 -11.58
N ASP A 162 9.86 0.15 -11.76
CA ASP A 162 9.83 1.14 -10.69
C ASP A 162 8.52 1.94 -10.79
N MET A 163 7.67 1.85 -9.76
CA MET A 163 6.40 2.55 -9.73
C MET A 163 6.60 3.99 -9.26
N SER A 164 6.81 4.91 -10.22
CA SER A 164 6.95 6.33 -9.92
C SER A 164 5.78 6.85 -9.07
N LYS A 165 6.09 7.28 -7.84
CA LYS A 165 5.13 7.86 -6.89
C LYS A 165 3.96 6.90 -6.58
N ALA A 166 4.28 5.63 -6.34
CA ALA A 166 3.33 4.54 -6.20
C ALA A 166 2.21 4.85 -5.19
N TYR A 167 2.55 5.37 -4.01
CA TYR A 167 1.57 5.75 -2.98
C TYR A 167 0.69 6.92 -3.42
N ASP A 168 1.28 7.95 -4.04
CA ASP A 168 0.56 9.19 -4.35
C ASP A 168 -0.49 9.01 -5.46
N ARG A 169 -0.37 7.95 -6.26
CA ARG A 169 -1.20 7.70 -7.46
C ARG A 169 -2.20 6.58 -7.32
N VAL A 170 -2.36 6.02 -6.12
CA VAL A 170 -3.35 4.96 -5.89
C VAL A 170 -4.76 5.50 -6.08
N GLU A 171 -5.54 4.86 -6.95
CA GLU A 171 -6.96 5.19 -7.14
C GLU A 171 -7.81 4.50 -6.08
N TRP A 172 -8.54 5.28 -5.28
CA TRP A 172 -9.28 4.74 -4.13
C TRP A 172 -10.43 3.83 -4.53
N ASP A 173 -11.13 4.16 -5.62
CA ASP A 173 -12.22 3.31 -6.12
C ASP A 173 -11.69 1.94 -6.56
N PHE A 174 -10.47 1.87 -7.09
CA PHE A 174 -9.85 0.59 -7.41
C PHE A 174 -9.60 -0.25 -6.15
N VAL A 175 -9.02 0.35 -5.11
CA VAL A 175 -8.78 -0.34 -3.82
C VAL A 175 -10.11 -0.83 -3.23
N LYS A 176 -11.16 -0.01 -3.28
CA LYS A 176 -12.50 -0.36 -2.83
C LYS A 176 -13.03 -1.60 -3.55
N GLU A 177 -12.97 -1.61 -4.88
CA GLU A 177 -13.47 -2.74 -5.68
C GLU A 177 -12.66 -4.02 -5.44
N VAL A 178 -11.33 -3.93 -5.28
CA VAL A 178 -10.50 -5.08 -4.92
C VAL A 178 -10.89 -5.64 -3.56
N MET A 179 -11.06 -4.79 -2.53
CA MET A 179 -11.51 -5.24 -1.21
C MET A 179 -12.87 -5.92 -1.26
N LEU A 180 -13.82 -5.35 -2.02
CA LEU A 180 -15.14 -5.95 -2.18
C LEU A 180 -15.06 -7.31 -2.89
N LYS A 181 -14.15 -7.48 -3.86
CA LYS A 181 -13.92 -8.76 -4.54
C LYS A 181 -13.20 -9.79 -3.69
N MET A 182 -12.33 -9.37 -2.78
CA MET A 182 -11.72 -10.24 -1.78
C MET A 182 -12.72 -10.76 -0.73
N GLY A 183 -13.94 -10.22 -0.68
CA GLY A 183 -14.98 -10.63 0.26
C GLY A 183 -15.09 -9.78 1.52
N PHE A 184 -14.37 -8.65 1.62
CA PHE A 184 -14.51 -7.75 2.77
C PHE A 184 -15.94 -7.20 2.87
N ALA A 185 -16.51 -7.23 4.09
CA ALA A 185 -17.83 -6.69 4.34
C ALA A 185 -17.91 -5.20 4.00
N ARG A 186 -18.99 -4.78 3.33
CA ARG A 186 -19.18 -3.39 2.87
C ARG A 186 -18.98 -2.36 3.98
N LYS A 187 -19.50 -2.61 5.18
CA LYS A 187 -19.33 -1.71 6.34
C LYS A 187 -17.86 -1.51 6.72
N TRP A 188 -17.03 -2.55 6.60
CA TRP A 188 -15.59 -2.47 6.85
C TRP A 188 -14.89 -1.67 5.75
N VAL A 189 -15.23 -1.93 4.49
CA VAL A 189 -14.73 -1.16 3.34
C VAL A 189 -15.09 0.32 3.50
N ASP A 190 -16.34 0.64 3.84
CA ASP A 190 -16.82 2.01 4.04
C ASP A 190 -16.07 2.73 5.18
N LEU A 191 -15.69 2.01 6.26
CA LEU A 191 -14.87 2.56 7.34
C LEU A 191 -13.48 2.98 6.82
N ILE A 192 -12.84 2.12 6.04
CA ILE A 192 -11.53 2.40 5.42
C ILE A 192 -11.64 3.54 4.41
N MET A 193 -12.66 3.51 3.54
CA MET A 193 -12.92 4.57 2.57
C MET A 193 -13.16 5.91 3.26
N LYS A 194 -13.88 5.93 4.38
CA LYS A 194 -14.06 7.15 5.18
C LYS A 194 -12.72 7.70 5.68
N CYS A 195 -11.77 6.84 6.06
CA CYS A 195 -10.43 7.27 6.50
C CYS A 195 -9.63 7.97 5.40
N ILE A 196 -9.64 7.43 4.17
CA ILE A 196 -8.82 7.97 3.07
C ILE A 196 -9.52 9.11 2.30
N THR A 197 -10.83 9.02 2.06
CA THR A 197 -11.57 9.98 1.23
C THR A 197 -11.92 11.30 1.94
N THR A 198 -12.03 11.28 3.27
CA THR A 198 -12.38 12.50 4.03
C THR A 198 -11.17 13.31 4.47
N ALA A 199 -9.97 12.87 4.10
CA ALA A 199 -8.72 13.53 4.42
C ALA A 199 -8.69 14.96 3.86
N SER A 200 -8.04 15.87 4.57
CA SER A 200 -7.75 17.21 4.06
C SER A 200 -6.29 17.55 4.30
N TYR A 201 -5.61 18.07 3.27
CA TYR A 201 -4.19 18.36 3.27
C TYR A 201 -3.91 19.85 3.34
N THR A 202 -2.93 20.21 4.15
CA THR A 202 -2.31 21.54 4.15
C THR A 202 -0.81 21.37 3.98
N VAL A 203 -0.21 22.04 2.99
CA VAL A 203 1.25 21.97 2.79
C VAL A 203 1.94 22.99 3.68
N ILE A 204 2.94 22.55 4.44
CA ILE A 204 3.80 23.43 5.23
C ILE A 204 5.06 23.75 4.42
N THR A 205 5.26 25.02 4.12
CA THR A 205 6.48 25.52 3.45
C THR A 205 7.15 26.57 4.32
N ASN A 206 8.42 26.37 4.66
CA ASN A 206 9.20 27.27 5.53
C ASN A 206 8.47 27.61 6.85
N GLY A 207 7.84 26.62 7.47
CA GLY A 207 7.09 26.77 8.73
C GLY A 207 5.73 27.47 8.62
N ARG A 208 5.30 27.88 7.41
CA ARG A 208 3.99 28.50 7.18
C ARG A 208 3.01 27.50 6.56
N ARG A 209 1.80 27.44 7.11
CA ARG A 209 0.69 26.63 6.58
C ARG A 209 0.13 27.30 5.32
N GLY A 210 0.05 26.55 4.22
CA GLY A 210 -0.60 26.98 2.99
C GLY A 210 -2.11 26.81 3.03
N ASN A 211 -2.74 26.83 1.84
CA ASN A 211 -4.18 26.58 1.71
C ASN A 211 -4.50 25.09 1.92
N CYS A 212 -5.68 24.83 2.48
CA CYS A 212 -6.21 23.48 2.61
C CYS A 212 -6.78 23.00 1.26
N PHE A 213 -6.56 21.74 0.91
CA PHE A 213 -7.16 21.09 -0.24
C PHE A 213 -7.57 19.65 0.10
N GLN A 214 -8.55 19.10 -0.63
CA GLN A 214 -8.95 17.70 -0.49
C GLN A 214 -8.36 16.89 -1.65
N PRO A 215 -7.63 15.80 -1.36
CA PRO A 215 -7.18 14.86 -2.39
C PRO A 215 -8.36 14.07 -2.98
N THR A 216 -8.20 13.55 -4.19
CA THR A 216 -9.16 12.58 -4.78
C THR A 216 -8.55 11.19 -4.97
N GLY A 217 -7.24 11.05 -4.74
CA GLY A 217 -6.49 9.82 -4.82
C GLY A 217 -5.20 9.87 -4.02
N GLY A 218 -4.49 8.75 -4.01
CA GLY A 218 -3.23 8.56 -3.31
C GLY A 218 -3.37 8.21 -1.83
N LEU A 219 -2.32 7.63 -1.27
CA LEU A 219 -2.23 7.17 0.12
C LEU A 219 -1.24 8.05 0.90
N ARG A 220 -1.49 8.21 2.21
CA ARG A 220 -0.68 9.08 3.07
C ARG A 220 0.65 8.44 3.44
N GLN A 221 1.75 9.10 3.11
CA GLN A 221 3.06 8.65 3.57
C GLN A 221 3.20 8.83 5.09
N GLY A 222 3.34 7.71 5.81
CA GLY A 222 3.47 7.67 7.27
C GLY A 222 2.17 7.37 8.04
N ASP A 223 1.05 7.17 7.32
CA ASP A 223 -0.22 6.67 7.88
C ASP A 223 -0.14 5.14 8.08
N PRO A 224 -0.46 4.62 9.27
CA PRO A 224 -0.48 3.18 9.55
C PRO A 224 -1.29 2.31 8.58
N LEU A 225 -2.36 2.85 7.98
CA LEU A 225 -3.20 2.10 7.04
C LEU A 225 -2.61 1.99 5.64
N SER A 226 -1.84 3.00 5.24
CA SER A 226 -1.40 3.15 3.84
C SER A 226 -0.58 1.96 3.32
N PRO A 227 0.34 1.33 4.09
CA PRO A 227 1.04 0.15 3.61
C PRO A 227 0.10 -1.00 3.23
N PHE A 228 -0.90 -1.31 4.07
CA PHE A 228 -1.84 -2.41 3.81
C PHE A 228 -2.74 -2.14 2.61
N LEU A 229 -3.23 -0.90 2.45
CA LEU A 229 -4.01 -0.51 1.28
C LEU A 229 -3.18 -0.57 -0.01
N PHE A 230 -1.88 -0.28 0.10
CA PHE A 230 -0.96 -0.45 -1.01
C PHE A 230 -0.76 -1.94 -1.35
N LEU A 231 -0.67 -2.84 -0.36
CA LEU A 231 -0.63 -4.28 -0.64
C LEU A 231 -1.87 -4.75 -1.42
N ILE A 232 -3.07 -4.33 -0.97
CA ILE A 232 -4.34 -4.67 -1.64
C ILE A 232 -4.35 -4.15 -3.08
N CYS A 233 -3.85 -2.93 -3.31
CA CYS A 233 -3.70 -2.39 -4.67
C CYS A 233 -2.75 -3.25 -5.52
N SER A 234 -1.60 -3.63 -4.98
CA SER A 234 -0.58 -4.43 -5.67
C SER A 234 -1.05 -5.85 -5.99
N GLU A 235 -1.98 -6.40 -5.21
CA GLU A 235 -2.60 -7.71 -5.50
C GLU A 235 -3.30 -7.73 -6.87
N GLY A 236 -3.78 -6.59 -7.36
CA GLY A 236 -4.26 -6.46 -8.74
C GLY A 236 -3.21 -6.80 -9.79
N LEU A 237 -1.95 -6.39 -9.59
CA LEU A 237 -0.85 -6.76 -10.48
C LEU A 237 -0.55 -8.26 -10.37
N SER A 238 -0.49 -8.80 -9.14
CA SER A 238 -0.28 -10.22 -8.89
C SER A 238 -1.33 -11.09 -9.59
N ALA A 239 -2.60 -10.70 -9.51
CA ALA A 239 -3.72 -11.32 -10.20
C ALA A 239 -3.55 -11.35 -11.73
N LEU A 240 -3.16 -10.24 -12.33
CA LEU A 240 -2.89 -10.19 -13.77
C LEU A 240 -1.72 -11.10 -14.17
N MET A 241 -0.66 -11.14 -13.35
CA MET A 241 0.49 -12.00 -13.57
C MET A 241 0.11 -13.48 -13.49
N ARG A 242 -0.76 -13.87 -12.56
CA ARG A 242 -1.32 -15.24 -12.48
C ARG A 242 -2.13 -15.59 -13.72
N ILE A 243 -2.99 -14.69 -14.20
CA ILE A 243 -3.76 -14.88 -15.43
C ILE A 243 -2.83 -15.05 -16.64
N ALA A 244 -1.84 -14.17 -16.80
CA ALA A 244 -0.88 -14.23 -17.91
C ALA A 244 -0.07 -15.53 -17.89
N LYS A 245 0.32 -16.00 -16.70
CA LYS A 245 0.99 -17.29 -16.53
C LYS A 245 0.09 -18.46 -16.92
N LYS A 246 -1.17 -18.48 -16.48
CA LYS A 246 -2.16 -19.51 -16.85
C LYS A 246 -2.42 -19.56 -18.35
N LYS A 247 -2.38 -18.41 -19.04
CA LYS A 247 -2.51 -18.30 -20.49
C LYS A 247 -1.22 -18.65 -21.25
N GLY A 248 -0.12 -18.95 -20.55
CA GLY A 248 1.18 -19.25 -21.16
C GLY A 248 1.89 -18.05 -21.79
N GLN A 249 1.44 -16.82 -21.51
CA GLN A 249 2.04 -15.58 -22.00
C GLN A 249 3.33 -15.24 -21.23
N ILE A 250 3.41 -15.64 -19.96
CA ILE A 250 4.57 -15.50 -19.09
C ILE A 250 4.89 -16.87 -18.51
N ARG A 251 6.16 -17.26 -18.52
CA ARG A 251 6.62 -18.54 -17.95
C ARG A 251 7.27 -18.39 -16.59
N GLY A 252 7.82 -17.23 -16.25
CA GLY A 252 8.58 -17.10 -15.01
C GLY A 252 9.90 -17.86 -15.03
N ALA A 253 10.57 -17.86 -13.88
CA ALA A 253 11.88 -18.45 -13.71
C ALA A 253 11.95 -19.38 -12.50
N LYS A 254 12.89 -20.32 -12.56
CA LYS A 254 13.20 -21.27 -11.48
C LYS A 254 14.67 -21.18 -11.11
N ALA A 255 14.94 -21.07 -9.81
CA ALA A 255 16.29 -21.20 -9.27
C ALA A 255 16.83 -22.65 -9.37
N SER A 256 15.94 -23.65 -9.34
CA SER A 256 16.32 -25.07 -9.42
C SER A 256 15.35 -25.89 -10.27
N ARG A 257 15.75 -27.10 -10.69
CA ARG A 257 14.90 -27.96 -11.57
C ARG A 257 13.54 -28.34 -10.95
N ARG A 258 13.50 -28.50 -9.61
CA ARG A 258 12.30 -28.86 -8.84
C ARG A 258 11.73 -27.68 -8.03
N GLY A 259 12.35 -26.50 -8.13
CA GLY A 259 11.94 -25.32 -7.38
C GLY A 259 10.66 -24.70 -7.93
N PRO A 260 10.02 -23.82 -7.13
CA PRO A 260 8.85 -23.08 -7.56
C PRO A 260 9.19 -22.18 -8.75
N GLU A 261 8.18 -21.93 -9.57
CA GLU A 261 8.28 -21.06 -10.74
C GLU A 261 7.77 -19.67 -10.41
N ILE A 262 8.68 -18.71 -10.36
CA ILE A 262 8.42 -17.35 -9.93
C ILE A 262 8.29 -16.45 -11.16
N SER A 263 7.11 -15.84 -11.34
CA SER A 263 6.88 -14.89 -12.44
C SER A 263 7.21 -13.45 -12.05
N HIS A 264 7.05 -13.11 -10.77
CA HIS A 264 7.32 -11.78 -10.26
C HIS A 264 7.63 -11.81 -8.76
N LEU A 265 8.29 -10.76 -8.29
CA LEU A 265 8.52 -10.45 -6.88
C LEU A 265 8.20 -8.97 -6.65
N LEU A 266 7.50 -8.67 -5.56
CA LEU A 266 7.12 -7.31 -5.17
C LEU A 266 7.87 -6.87 -3.92
N PHE A 267 8.37 -5.63 -3.94
CA PHE A 267 9.10 -4.96 -2.88
C PHE A 267 8.57 -3.54 -2.73
N ALA A 268 7.44 -3.38 -2.04
CA ALA A 268 6.70 -2.11 -2.01
C ALA A 268 6.52 -1.53 -3.44
N ASP A 269 7.15 -0.40 -3.76
CA ASP A 269 7.08 0.28 -5.05
C ASP A 269 7.97 -0.31 -6.17
N ASP A 270 8.86 -1.26 -5.83
CA ASP A 270 9.69 -1.98 -6.78
C ASP A 270 9.06 -3.35 -7.15
N CYS A 271 9.09 -3.71 -8.44
CA CYS A 271 8.70 -5.03 -8.91
C CYS A 271 9.80 -5.62 -9.80
N ILE A 272 10.11 -6.91 -9.63
CA ILE A 272 10.98 -7.65 -10.55
C ILE A 272 10.15 -8.73 -11.23
N LEU A 273 10.08 -8.68 -12.55
CA LEU A 273 9.44 -9.70 -13.39
C LEU A 273 10.48 -10.65 -13.95
N PHE A 274 10.13 -11.94 -14.04
CA PHE A 274 10.98 -12.99 -14.61
C PHE A 274 10.28 -13.69 -15.77
N ASN A 275 11.05 -14.05 -16.81
CA ASN A 275 10.58 -14.86 -17.94
C ASN A 275 11.71 -15.69 -18.57
#